data_AF-A0A524IUL3-F1
#
_entry.id   AF-A0A524IUL3-F1
#
_cell.length_a   1.000
_cell.length_b   1.000
_cell.length_c   1.000
_cell.angle_alpha   90.00
_cell.angle_beta   90.00
_cell.angle_gamma   90.00
#
_symmetry.space_group_name_H-M   'P 1'
#
loop_
_entity.id
_entity.type
_entity.pdbx_description
1 polymer ?
#
loop_
_entity_poly.entity_id
_entity_poly.type
_entity_poly.pdbx_seq_one_letter_code
_entity_poly.pdbx_strand_id
1 'polypeptide(L)'
;MMDFLNWWGHIRHKTLALFKPDAPVLNTGLHTYPIRLDGGQRRMHLRIDQDGAGVLFVDVTDVIHLNKTAAQMAKLALDGVALHQARHDLLRQYRGVDSKQLTRELTSVYEMVDHLRVDVGACPTCTIAPLVSFKPVFSMPVSAPYKADIALTYACNNACPHCYNEADRLTMPSLSFEDWQRILDKLADIGVPHIILTGGEPTLHPELSGIIRYADQRGLIVGMNTNGRMLARKDITQAIADAGLNHVQITLESWDAGVHDRMVNAPGAFSQTVAGIKNAVACGLHTITNTTITRQNQHQVVDTIDFVHSLGLN
;
A
#
# COMPACT_ATOMS: atom_id res chain seq x y z
N MET A 1 -21.90 -58.29 22.65
CA MET A 1 -20.58 -57.63 22.51
C MET A 1 -20.48 -56.71 21.29
N MET A 2 -21.40 -56.80 20.30
CA MET A 2 -21.45 -55.89 19.14
C MET A 2 -22.20 -54.57 19.38
N ASP A 3 -23.04 -54.46 20.43
CA ASP A 3 -23.78 -53.21 20.73
C ASP A 3 -22.97 -52.12 21.44
N PHE A 4 -21.87 -52.49 22.09
CA PHE A 4 -21.03 -51.51 22.81
C PHE A 4 -20.13 -50.68 21.86
N LEU A 5 -19.70 -51.30 20.74
CA LEU A 5 -18.87 -50.65 19.72
C LEU A 5 -19.68 -49.65 18.88
N ASN A 6 -20.96 -49.96 18.58
CA ASN A 6 -21.86 -49.04 17.88
C ASN A 6 -22.24 -47.83 18.75
N TRP A 7 -22.40 -48.03 20.06
CA TRP A 7 -22.68 -46.94 21.00
C TRP A 7 -21.49 -45.99 21.16
N TRP A 8 -20.26 -46.51 21.25
CA TRP A 8 -19.04 -45.69 21.27
C TRP A 8 -18.79 -44.94 19.96
N GLY A 9 -19.08 -45.54 18.80
CA GLY A 9 -19.00 -44.86 17.50
C GLY A 9 -19.99 -43.70 17.38
N HIS A 10 -21.21 -43.86 17.90
CA HIS A 10 -22.22 -42.82 17.94
C HIS A 10 -21.87 -41.68 18.91
N ILE A 11 -21.29 -41.99 20.07
CA ILE A 11 -20.81 -40.97 21.01
C ILE A 11 -19.61 -40.24 20.43
N ARG A 12 -18.64 -40.91 19.80
CA ARG A 12 -17.47 -40.24 19.21
C ARG A 12 -17.87 -39.25 18.10
N HIS A 13 -18.84 -39.61 17.25
CA HIS A 13 -19.39 -38.68 16.25
C HIS A 13 -20.24 -37.55 16.84
N LYS A 14 -21.07 -37.81 17.87
CA LYS A 14 -21.86 -36.75 18.54
C LYS A 14 -21.04 -35.87 19.48
N THR A 15 -19.93 -36.36 20.02
CA THR A 15 -19.04 -35.60 20.93
C THR A 15 -18.05 -34.75 20.14
N LEU A 16 -17.57 -35.21 18.98
CA LEU A 16 -16.87 -34.33 18.02
C LEU A 16 -17.79 -33.21 17.47
N ALA A 17 -19.11 -33.38 17.50
CA ALA A 17 -20.06 -32.30 17.20
C ALA A 17 -20.36 -31.38 18.40
N LEU A 18 -19.98 -31.78 19.62
CA LEU A 18 -20.04 -30.93 20.83
C LEU A 18 -18.82 -30.01 20.94
N PHE A 19 -17.67 -30.45 20.43
CA PHE A 19 -16.52 -29.60 20.18
C PHE A 19 -16.63 -29.04 18.75
N LYS A 20 -17.36 -27.93 18.61
CA LYS A 20 -17.25 -27.16 17.37
C LYS A 20 -15.77 -26.85 17.13
N PRO A 21 -15.25 -27.01 15.91
CA PRO A 21 -13.92 -26.53 15.59
C PRO A 21 -13.86 -25.05 15.98
N ASP A 22 -12.67 -24.59 16.38
CA ASP A 22 -12.38 -23.17 16.50
C ASP A 22 -13.04 -22.41 15.35
N ALA A 23 -13.54 -21.21 15.65
CA ALA A 23 -14.03 -20.24 14.67
C ALA A 23 -13.30 -20.40 13.33
N PRO A 24 -13.97 -20.36 12.16
CA PRO A 24 -13.26 -20.48 10.90
C PRO A 24 -12.11 -19.45 10.93
N VAL A 25 -10.89 -19.98 11.02
CA VAL A 25 -9.70 -19.16 11.15
C VAL A 25 -9.69 -18.36 9.87
N LEU A 26 -9.82 -17.04 10.00
CA LEU A 26 -9.68 -16.14 8.86
C LEU A 26 -8.41 -16.56 8.13
N ASN A 27 -8.50 -16.84 6.83
CA ASN A 27 -7.32 -17.23 6.07
C ASN A 27 -6.23 -16.18 6.30
N THR A 28 -5.12 -16.59 6.89
CA THR A 28 -4.00 -15.69 7.19
C THR A 28 -3.40 -15.16 5.89
N GLY A 29 -2.81 -13.98 5.94
CA GLY A 29 -2.18 -13.35 4.79
C GLY A 29 -2.89 -12.07 4.35
N LEU A 30 -2.49 -11.58 3.17
CA LEU A 30 -2.93 -10.29 2.64
C LEU A 30 -4.16 -10.46 1.73
N HIS A 31 -5.26 -9.82 2.11
CA HIS A 31 -6.49 -9.76 1.32
C HIS A 31 -6.59 -8.38 0.67
N THR A 32 -6.71 -8.35 -0.67
CA THR A 32 -6.69 -7.11 -1.45
C THR A 32 -8.07 -6.78 -1.99
N TYR A 33 -8.50 -5.54 -1.82
CA TYR A 33 -9.81 -5.04 -2.21
C TYR A 33 -9.67 -3.79 -3.10
N PRO A 34 -9.82 -3.93 -4.42
CA PRO A 34 -9.89 -2.78 -5.33
C PRO A 34 -11.25 -2.09 -5.18
N ILE A 35 -11.23 -0.78 -4.94
CA ILE A 35 -12.42 0.06 -4.78
C ILE A 35 -12.40 1.11 -5.88
N ARG A 36 -13.44 1.11 -6.72
CA ARG A 36 -13.61 2.15 -7.74
C ARG A 36 -14.19 3.40 -7.07
N LEU A 37 -13.55 4.54 -7.30
CA LEU A 37 -14.00 5.85 -6.84
C LEU A 37 -14.28 6.74 -8.05
N ASP A 38 -15.07 7.79 -7.86
CA ASP A 38 -15.27 8.81 -8.89
C ASP A 38 -13.95 9.55 -9.11
N GLY A 39 -13.30 9.32 -10.26
CA GLY A 39 -12.00 9.92 -10.58
C GLY A 39 -10.77 9.07 -10.24
N GLY A 40 -10.93 7.81 -9.82
CA GLY A 40 -9.77 6.94 -9.58
C GLY A 40 -10.09 5.58 -9.00
N GLN A 41 -9.07 4.95 -8.40
CA GLN A 41 -9.20 3.65 -7.75
C GLN A 41 -8.44 3.66 -6.43
N ARG A 42 -9.13 3.29 -5.35
CA ARG A 42 -8.55 3.06 -4.02
C ARG A 42 -8.21 1.59 -3.86
N ARG A 43 -7.15 1.30 -3.12
CA ARG A 43 -6.82 -0.08 -2.75
C ARG A 43 -6.80 -0.21 -1.23
N MET A 44 -7.62 -1.12 -0.73
CA MET A 44 -7.60 -1.52 0.67
C MET A 44 -6.97 -2.89 0.80
N HIS A 45 -6.14 -3.06 1.82
CA HIS A 45 -5.57 -4.37 2.16
C HIS A 45 -5.91 -4.72 3.60
N LEU A 46 -6.48 -5.89 3.80
CA LEU A 46 -6.62 -6.46 5.14
C LEU A 46 -5.60 -7.58 5.29
N ARG A 47 -4.54 -7.34 6.07
CA ARG A 47 -3.62 -8.40 6.48
C ARG A 47 -4.15 -9.08 7.72
N ILE A 48 -4.31 -10.39 7.68
CA ILE A 48 -4.67 -11.23 8.83
C ILE A 48 -3.43 -11.98 9.30
N ASP A 49 -3.04 -11.72 10.55
CA ASP A 49 -1.89 -12.33 11.20
C ASP A 49 -2.20 -13.74 11.71
N GLN A 50 -1.17 -14.51 12.04
CA GLN A 50 -1.29 -15.90 12.51
C GLN A 50 -2.13 -16.05 13.78
N ASP A 51 -2.16 -15.03 14.62
CA ASP A 51 -2.99 -15.02 15.82
C ASP A 51 -4.45 -14.60 15.54
N GLY A 52 -4.77 -14.19 14.30
CA GLY A 52 -6.07 -13.72 13.86
C GLY A 52 -6.28 -12.21 13.99
N ALA A 53 -5.32 -11.45 14.55
CA ALA A 53 -5.38 -9.99 14.51
C ALA A 53 -5.26 -9.47 13.08
N GLY A 54 -5.72 -8.24 12.85
CA GLY A 54 -5.77 -7.64 11.52
C GLY A 54 -5.05 -6.31 11.43
N VAL A 55 -4.49 -6.01 10.26
CA VAL A 55 -4.03 -4.68 9.90
C VAL A 55 -4.70 -4.28 8.59
N LEU A 56 -5.50 -3.22 8.63
CA LEU A 56 -6.22 -2.67 7.48
C LEU A 56 -5.45 -1.46 6.95
N PHE A 57 -4.97 -1.55 5.73
CA PHE A 57 -4.30 -0.48 4.99
C PHE A 57 -5.30 0.19 4.05
N VAL A 58 -5.30 1.52 4.01
CA VAL A 58 -6.11 2.31 3.06
C VAL A 58 -5.18 3.24 2.29
N ASP A 59 -5.08 3.05 0.97
CA ASP A 59 -4.24 3.86 0.06
C ASP A 59 -2.81 4.12 0.57
N VAL A 60 -2.29 3.23 1.43
CA VAL A 60 -0.99 3.29 2.15
C VAL A 60 -0.73 4.47 3.06
N THR A 61 -1.63 5.45 3.15
CA THR A 61 -1.54 6.59 4.09
C THR A 61 -1.99 6.22 5.49
N ASP A 62 -2.97 5.32 5.58
CA ASP A 62 -3.64 5.01 6.84
C ASP A 62 -3.53 3.52 7.16
N VAL A 63 -3.19 3.24 8.41
CA VAL A 63 -3.03 1.88 8.95
C VAL A 63 -3.90 1.75 10.20
N ILE A 64 -4.92 0.89 10.12
CA ILE A 64 -5.85 0.61 11.21
C ILE A 64 -5.56 -0.78 11.77
N HIS A 65 -5.22 -0.83 13.04
CA HIS A 65 -5.01 -2.09 13.74
C HIS A 65 -6.33 -2.63 14.31
N LEU A 66 -6.59 -3.90 14.04
CA LEU A 66 -7.81 -4.59 14.41
C LEU A 66 -7.47 -5.76 15.32
N ASN A 67 -8.18 -5.88 16.44
CA ASN A 67 -8.15 -7.12 17.22
C ASN A 67 -8.82 -8.25 16.41
N LYS A 68 -8.74 -9.50 16.91
CA LYS A 68 -9.24 -10.69 16.19
C LYS A 68 -10.69 -10.58 15.76
N THR A 69 -11.56 -10.09 16.64
CA THR A 69 -12.99 -9.96 16.37
C THR A 69 -13.25 -8.83 15.37
N ALA A 70 -12.61 -7.67 15.53
CA ALA A 70 -12.73 -6.56 14.61
C ALA A 70 -12.18 -6.89 13.22
N ALA A 71 -11.09 -7.67 13.13
CA ALA A 71 -10.54 -8.18 11.89
C ALA A 71 -11.53 -9.09 11.16
N GLN A 72 -12.23 -9.96 11.89
CA GLN A 72 -13.29 -10.80 11.33
C GLN A 72 -14.48 -9.97 10.83
N MET A 73 -14.92 -8.99 11.61
CA MET A 73 -16.01 -8.09 11.23
C MET A 73 -15.67 -7.28 9.98
N ALA A 74 -14.46 -6.71 9.93
CA ALA A 74 -13.97 -5.96 8.79
C ALA A 74 -13.83 -6.84 7.54
N LYS A 75 -13.33 -8.07 7.69
CA LYS A 75 -13.27 -9.05 6.59
C LYS A 75 -14.66 -9.32 6.01
N LEU A 76 -15.65 -9.59 6.85
CA LEU A 76 -17.03 -9.85 6.40
C LEU A 76 -17.61 -8.64 5.65
N ALA A 77 -17.39 -7.43 6.15
CA ALA A 77 -17.81 -6.21 5.48
C ALA A 77 -17.11 -6.03 4.12
N LEU A 78 -15.78 -6.25 4.08
CA LEU A 78 -14.99 -6.13 2.87
C LEU A 78 -15.35 -7.17 1.80
N ASP A 79 -15.70 -8.39 2.23
CA ASP A 79 -16.19 -9.47 1.36
C ASP A 79 -17.65 -9.25 0.91
N GLY A 80 -18.31 -8.20 1.38
CA GLY A 80 -19.69 -7.86 0.98
C GLY A 80 -20.76 -8.75 1.63
N VAL A 81 -20.45 -9.40 2.75
CA VAL A 81 -21.45 -10.18 3.50
C VAL A 81 -22.48 -9.22 4.09
N ALA A 82 -23.77 -9.52 3.94
CA ALA A 82 -24.82 -8.64 4.47
C ALA A 82 -24.78 -8.59 6.01
N LEU A 83 -24.95 -7.39 6.60
CA LEU A 83 -24.87 -7.16 8.05
C LEU A 83 -25.70 -8.15 8.88
N HIS A 84 -26.92 -8.46 8.44
CA HIS A 84 -27.80 -9.40 9.14
C HIS A 84 -27.27 -10.85 9.13
N GLN A 85 -26.65 -11.26 8.02
CA GLN A 85 -26.03 -12.57 7.87
C GLN A 85 -24.77 -12.67 8.72
N ALA A 86 -23.89 -11.66 8.66
CA ALA A 86 -22.70 -11.57 9.51
C ALA A 86 -23.05 -11.61 11.00
N ARG A 87 -24.08 -10.86 11.43
CA ARG A 87 -24.58 -10.90 12.82
C ARG A 87 -24.99 -12.31 13.23
N HIS A 88 -25.76 -12.97 12.38
CA HIS A 88 -26.26 -14.32 12.65
C HIS A 88 -25.10 -15.32 12.80
N ASP A 89 -24.09 -15.24 11.94
CA ASP A 89 -22.95 -16.16 11.95
C ASP A 89 -22.04 -15.91 13.18
N LEU A 90 -21.79 -14.65 13.52
CA LEU A 90 -21.03 -14.27 14.72
C LEU A 90 -21.73 -14.69 16.02
N LEU A 91 -23.07 -14.58 16.12
CA LEU A 91 -23.82 -15.08 17.28
C LEU A 91 -23.75 -16.61 17.43
N ARG A 92 -23.70 -17.34 16.31
CA ARG A 92 -23.55 -18.80 16.33
C ARG A 92 -22.14 -19.24 16.73
N GLN A 93 -21.15 -18.41 16.41
CA GLN A 93 -19.73 -18.62 16.70
C GLN A 93 -19.39 -18.25 18.15
N TYR A 94 -19.73 -17.04 18.57
CA TYR A 94 -19.45 -16.52 19.91
C TYR A 94 -20.67 -16.70 20.83
N ARG A 95 -20.83 -17.92 21.36
CA ARG A 95 -21.93 -18.25 22.28
C ARG A 95 -21.82 -17.45 23.59
N GLY A 96 -22.96 -16.94 24.07
CA GLY A 96 -23.04 -16.24 25.35
C GLY A 96 -22.69 -14.74 25.31
N VAL A 97 -22.40 -14.19 24.12
CA VAL A 97 -22.20 -12.74 23.94
C VAL A 97 -23.55 -12.02 23.92
N ASP A 98 -23.60 -10.82 24.50
CA ASP A 98 -24.77 -9.94 24.41
C ASP A 98 -25.04 -9.57 22.94
N SER A 99 -26.19 -10.02 22.43
CA SER A 99 -26.61 -9.76 21.06
C SER A 99 -26.76 -8.27 20.76
N LYS A 100 -27.14 -7.44 21.73
CA LYS A 100 -27.25 -5.99 21.53
C LYS A 100 -25.88 -5.37 21.36
N GLN A 101 -24.95 -5.71 22.25
CA GLN A 101 -23.56 -5.26 22.15
C GLN A 101 -22.94 -5.69 20.82
N LEU A 102 -23.00 -6.98 20.46
CA LEU A 102 -22.43 -7.48 19.21
C LEU A 102 -22.99 -6.75 17.98
N THR A 103 -24.30 -6.47 17.96
CA THR A 103 -24.94 -5.75 16.85
C THR A 103 -24.36 -4.34 16.73
N ARG A 104 -24.20 -3.62 17.85
CA ARG A 104 -23.61 -2.27 17.81
C ARG A 104 -22.19 -2.29 17.29
N GLU A 105 -21.32 -3.14 17.84
CA GLU A 105 -19.91 -3.23 17.43
C GLU A 105 -19.79 -3.61 15.94
N LEU A 106 -20.59 -4.59 15.49
CA LEU A 106 -20.61 -5.00 14.09
C LEU A 106 -21.07 -3.87 13.17
N THR A 107 -22.13 -3.15 13.53
CA THR A 107 -22.60 -1.98 12.78
C THR A 107 -21.51 -0.92 12.68
N SER A 108 -20.83 -0.59 13.78
CA SER A 108 -19.73 0.39 13.77
C SER A 108 -18.60 0.01 12.82
N VAL A 109 -18.22 -1.28 12.78
CA VAL A 109 -17.16 -1.77 11.87
C VAL A 109 -17.62 -1.73 10.41
N TYR A 110 -18.88 -2.07 10.14
CA TYR A 110 -19.44 -1.99 8.78
C TYR A 110 -19.51 -0.55 8.29
N GLU A 111 -20.00 0.37 9.13
CA GLU A 111 -20.01 1.79 8.83
C GLU A 111 -18.59 2.29 8.58
N MET A 112 -17.60 1.94 9.40
CA MET A 112 -16.20 2.27 9.16
C MET A 112 -15.73 1.81 7.77
N VAL A 113 -15.99 0.55 7.40
CA VAL A 113 -15.59 0.01 6.08
C VAL A 113 -16.32 0.72 4.94
N ASP A 114 -17.61 1.02 5.08
CA ASP A 114 -18.39 1.74 4.08
C ASP A 114 -17.89 3.17 3.88
N HIS A 115 -17.51 3.87 4.96
CA HIS A 115 -16.88 5.20 4.87
C HIS A 115 -15.53 5.15 4.15
N LEU A 116 -14.73 4.11 4.39
CA LEU A 116 -13.46 3.91 3.68
C LEU A 116 -13.64 3.52 2.21
N ARG A 117 -14.86 3.12 1.79
CA ARG A 117 -15.19 2.79 0.39
C ARG A 117 -15.63 3.99 -0.44
N VAL A 118 -15.88 5.14 0.17
CA VAL A 118 -16.32 6.35 -0.52
C VAL A 118 -15.24 7.42 -0.49
N ASP A 119 -15.25 8.29 -1.50
CA ASP A 119 -14.46 9.52 -1.49
C ASP A 119 -15.30 10.63 -0.88
N VAL A 120 -14.87 11.16 0.27
CA VAL A 120 -15.54 12.26 0.97
C VAL A 120 -14.78 13.58 0.84
N GLY A 121 -13.72 13.66 0.03
CA GLY A 121 -12.90 14.86 -0.14
C GLY A 121 -12.20 15.34 1.15
N ALA A 122 -12.24 14.52 2.20
CA ALA A 122 -11.68 14.75 3.51
C ALA A 122 -10.93 13.49 3.95
N CYS A 123 -10.03 13.63 4.93
CA CYS A 123 -9.28 12.52 5.50
C CYS A 123 -10.22 11.35 5.89
N PRO A 124 -10.12 10.18 5.24
CA PRO A 124 -11.04 9.06 5.47
C PRO A 124 -11.00 8.59 6.93
N THR A 125 -9.83 8.69 7.57
CA THR A 125 -9.65 8.33 8.98
C THR A 125 -10.20 9.35 9.97
N CYS A 126 -10.32 10.63 9.60
CA CYS A 126 -10.91 11.64 10.49
C CYS A 126 -12.38 11.35 10.80
N THR A 127 -13.14 10.83 9.83
CA THR A 127 -14.57 10.50 10.03
C THR A 127 -14.78 9.33 10.98
N ILE A 128 -13.80 8.44 11.09
CA ILE A 128 -13.82 7.26 11.98
C ILE A 128 -12.99 7.48 13.25
N ALA A 129 -12.37 8.64 13.45
CA ALA A 129 -11.60 8.97 14.64
C ALA A 129 -12.35 8.67 15.97
N PRO A 130 -13.68 8.88 16.09
CA PRO A 130 -14.43 8.49 17.29
C PRO A 130 -14.53 6.96 17.50
N LEU A 131 -14.30 6.18 16.46
CA LEU A 131 -14.44 4.72 16.44
C LEU A 131 -13.09 3.99 16.63
N VAL A 132 -11.97 4.71 16.60
CA VAL A 132 -10.61 4.13 16.65
C VAL A 132 -9.81 4.67 17.84
N SER A 133 -9.00 3.82 18.45
CA SER A 133 -8.06 4.22 19.51
C SER A 133 -6.68 4.41 18.91
N PHE A 134 -6.13 5.63 19.04
CA PHE A 134 -4.75 5.89 18.65
C PHE A 134 -3.78 5.19 19.61
N LYS A 135 -2.91 4.36 19.03
CA LYS A 135 -1.84 3.67 19.76
C LYS A 135 -0.50 4.36 19.47
N PRO A 136 0.43 4.42 20.44
CA PRO A 136 1.77 4.96 20.19
C PRO A 136 2.48 4.20 19.06
N VAL A 137 3.31 4.91 18.31
CA VAL A 137 4.17 4.29 17.29
C VAL A 137 5.05 3.23 17.94
N PHE A 138 5.20 2.07 17.29
CA PHE A 138 5.95 0.90 17.79
C PHE A 138 5.39 0.22 19.05
N SER A 139 4.15 0.52 19.45
CA SER A 139 3.52 -0.15 20.60
C SER A 139 2.93 -1.53 20.29
N MET A 140 2.94 -1.95 19.02
CA MET A 140 2.42 -3.24 18.58
C MET A 140 3.46 -4.00 17.75
N PRO A 141 3.58 -5.32 17.93
CA PRO A 141 4.46 -6.15 17.11
C PRO A 141 3.96 -6.15 15.66
N VAL A 142 4.91 -6.19 14.73
CA VAL A 142 4.64 -6.20 13.29
C VAL A 142 5.01 -7.57 12.73
N SER A 143 4.06 -8.24 12.08
CA SER A 143 4.25 -9.57 11.47
C SER A 143 5.04 -9.53 10.16
N ALA A 144 4.92 -8.44 9.40
CA ALA A 144 5.65 -8.18 8.17
C ALA A 144 5.73 -6.67 7.87
N PRO A 145 6.73 -6.20 7.10
CA PRO A 145 6.86 -4.78 6.77
C PRO A 145 5.57 -4.18 6.19
N TYR A 146 5.30 -2.92 6.49
CA TYR A 146 4.18 -2.18 5.88
C TYR A 146 4.52 -1.69 4.47
N LYS A 147 5.81 -1.56 4.17
CA LYS A 147 6.34 -1.05 2.92
C LYS A 147 7.72 -1.64 2.67
N ALA A 148 8.07 -1.89 1.42
CA ALA A 148 9.41 -2.30 1.00
C ALA A 148 9.94 -1.41 -0.13
N ASP A 149 11.13 -0.83 0.06
CA ASP A 149 11.81 -0.04 -0.97
C ASP A 149 12.79 -0.95 -1.71
N ILE A 150 12.61 -1.08 -3.02
CA ILE A 150 13.39 -2.00 -3.87
C ILE A 150 14.16 -1.25 -4.95
N ALA A 151 15.49 -1.35 -4.92
CA ALA A 151 16.36 -0.74 -5.92
C ALA A 151 16.41 -1.61 -7.19
N LEU A 152 15.74 -1.17 -8.26
CA LEU A 152 15.66 -1.93 -9.51
C LEU A 152 16.98 -1.95 -10.28
N THR A 153 17.65 -0.80 -10.30
CA THR A 153 18.95 -0.60 -10.92
C THR A 153 19.66 0.51 -10.17
N TYR A 154 20.99 0.47 -10.14
CA TYR A 154 21.79 1.58 -9.61
C TYR A 154 22.33 2.50 -10.71
N ALA A 155 22.07 2.18 -11.99
CA ALA A 155 22.31 3.13 -13.07
C ALA A 155 21.49 4.41 -12.85
N CYS A 156 22.07 5.57 -13.11
CA CYS A 156 21.41 6.85 -12.99
C CYS A 156 21.88 7.81 -14.09
N ASN A 157 20.95 8.62 -14.60
CA ASN A 157 21.24 9.68 -15.57
C ASN A 157 21.59 11.02 -14.90
N ASN A 158 21.56 11.11 -13.56
CA ASN A 158 22.08 12.22 -12.76
C ASN A 158 23.40 11.82 -12.07
N ALA A 159 24.17 12.80 -11.61
CA ALA A 159 25.43 12.61 -10.88
C ALA A 159 25.48 13.51 -9.63
N CYS A 160 24.43 13.45 -8.81
CA CYS A 160 24.22 14.31 -7.65
C CYS A 160 25.35 14.14 -6.61
N PRO A 161 26.06 15.21 -6.21
CA PRO A 161 27.09 15.14 -5.17
C PRO A 161 26.55 14.75 -3.78
N HIS A 162 25.26 14.95 -3.53
CA HIS A 162 24.56 14.60 -2.30
C HIS A 162 23.87 13.23 -2.33
N CYS A 163 24.11 12.41 -3.36
CA CYS A 163 23.52 11.09 -3.44
C CYS A 163 24.05 10.20 -2.29
N TYR A 164 23.14 9.48 -1.62
CA TYR A 164 23.52 8.50 -0.60
C TYR A 164 24.05 7.19 -1.21
N ASN A 165 23.81 6.95 -2.50
CA ASN A 165 24.33 5.76 -3.17
C ASN A 165 25.83 5.89 -3.38
N GLU A 166 26.57 4.86 -2.98
CA GLU A 166 28.00 4.76 -3.21
C GLU A 166 28.31 4.59 -4.71
N ALA A 167 29.43 5.16 -5.16
CA ALA A 167 29.77 5.22 -6.57
C ALA A 167 29.99 3.83 -7.21
N ASP A 168 30.46 2.86 -6.41
CA ASP A 168 30.66 1.47 -6.82
C ASP A 168 29.33 0.79 -7.21
N ARG A 169 28.24 1.12 -6.53
CA ARG A 169 26.91 0.57 -6.79
C ARG A 169 26.41 0.91 -8.19
N LEU A 170 26.82 2.03 -8.79
CA LEU A 170 26.38 2.44 -10.13
C LEU A 170 26.66 1.39 -11.22
N THR A 171 27.64 0.51 -10.97
CA THR A 171 28.03 -0.57 -11.89
C THR A 171 27.45 -1.94 -11.49
N MET A 172 26.72 -2.01 -10.37
CA MET A 172 26.15 -3.26 -9.90
C MET A 172 25.07 -3.75 -10.88
N PRO A 173 25.13 -5.02 -11.31
CA PRO A 173 24.16 -5.56 -12.25
C PRO A 173 22.75 -5.55 -11.64
N SER A 174 21.77 -5.27 -12.49
CA SER A 174 20.35 -5.37 -12.13
C SER A 174 19.93 -6.84 -12.15
N LEU A 175 18.94 -7.18 -11.32
CA LEU A 175 18.33 -8.51 -11.33
C LEU A 175 17.54 -8.75 -12.62
N SER A 176 17.38 -10.01 -12.99
CA SER A 176 16.52 -10.37 -14.13
C SER A 176 15.04 -10.11 -13.80
N PHE A 177 14.20 -10.03 -14.83
CA PHE A 177 12.75 -9.92 -14.63
C PHE A 177 12.19 -11.09 -13.80
N GLU A 178 12.66 -12.31 -14.05
CA GLU A 178 12.24 -13.51 -13.32
C GLU A 178 12.63 -13.46 -11.83
N ASP A 179 13.82 -12.92 -11.52
CA ASP A 179 14.23 -12.71 -10.13
C ASP A 179 13.34 -11.68 -9.44
N TRP A 180 12.97 -10.59 -10.14
CA TRP A 180 12.02 -9.61 -9.61
C TRP A 180 10.65 -10.21 -9.36
N GLN A 181 10.12 -11.04 -10.27
CA GLN A 181 8.85 -11.76 -10.05
C GLN A 181 8.91 -12.59 -8.76
N ARG A 182 10.00 -13.36 -8.56
CA ARG A 182 10.21 -14.16 -7.35
C ARG A 182 10.30 -13.31 -6.08
N ILE A 183 10.89 -12.11 -6.14
CA ILE A 183 10.95 -11.18 -5.01
C ILE A 183 9.58 -10.61 -4.70
N LEU A 184 8.84 -10.18 -5.72
CA LEU A 184 7.50 -9.61 -5.57
C LEU A 184 6.50 -10.63 -5.01
N ASP A 185 6.59 -11.89 -5.44
CA ASP A 185 5.83 -13.00 -4.86
C ASP A 185 6.12 -13.14 -3.36
N LYS A 186 7.40 -13.20 -2.97
CA LYS A 186 7.78 -13.31 -1.57
C LYS A 186 7.26 -12.14 -0.73
N LEU A 187 7.35 -10.91 -1.24
CA LEU A 187 6.84 -9.72 -0.54
C LEU A 187 5.32 -9.79 -0.36
N ALA A 188 4.58 -10.15 -1.40
CA ALA A 188 3.13 -10.31 -1.33
C ALA A 188 2.73 -11.45 -0.38
N ASP A 189 3.43 -12.59 -0.44
CA ASP A 189 3.13 -13.79 0.34
C ASP A 189 3.37 -13.61 1.85
N ILE A 190 4.38 -12.82 2.24
CA ILE A 190 4.57 -12.44 3.65
C ILE A 190 3.64 -11.30 4.08
N GLY A 191 2.87 -10.73 3.15
CA GLY A 191 1.86 -9.71 3.41
C GLY A 191 2.38 -8.28 3.46
N VAL A 192 3.41 -7.94 2.68
CA VAL A 192 3.76 -6.54 2.40
C VAL A 192 2.71 -5.99 1.43
N PRO A 193 1.97 -4.92 1.77
CA PRO A 193 0.96 -4.34 0.88
C PRO A 193 1.53 -3.37 -0.14
N HIS A 194 2.71 -2.79 0.12
CA HIS A 194 3.24 -1.63 -0.59
C HIS A 194 4.71 -1.79 -0.93
N ILE A 195 5.05 -1.48 -2.19
CA ILE A 195 6.44 -1.38 -2.63
C ILE A 195 6.73 0.00 -3.21
N ILE A 196 7.98 0.45 -3.06
CA ILE A 196 8.51 1.60 -3.79
C ILE A 196 9.64 1.12 -4.70
N LEU A 197 9.45 1.32 -6.00
CA LEU A 197 10.48 1.13 -7.01
C LEU A 197 11.43 2.32 -6.95
N THR A 198 12.71 2.04 -6.73
CA THR A 198 13.75 3.07 -6.56
C THR A 198 15.07 2.57 -7.17
N GLY A 199 16.19 3.20 -6.79
CA GLY A 199 17.54 2.81 -7.13
C GLY A 199 18.40 4.02 -7.43
N GLY A 200 19.31 3.88 -8.39
CA GLY A 200 19.82 5.04 -9.12
C GLY A 200 18.64 5.77 -9.75
N GLU A 201 18.19 5.32 -10.92
CA GLU A 201 16.99 5.81 -11.56
C GLU A 201 16.15 4.63 -12.10
N PRO A 202 14.99 4.31 -11.50
CA PRO A 202 14.20 3.13 -11.90
C PRO A 202 13.69 3.21 -13.35
N THR A 203 13.48 4.42 -13.89
CA THR A 203 13.05 4.61 -15.29
C THR A 203 14.09 4.19 -16.33
N LEU A 204 15.31 3.85 -15.91
CA LEU A 204 16.33 3.26 -16.78
C LEU A 204 16.27 1.73 -16.84
N HIS A 205 15.46 1.08 -16.01
CA HIS A 205 15.30 -0.37 -16.05
C HIS A 205 14.44 -0.79 -17.27
N PRO A 206 14.93 -1.66 -18.16
CA PRO A 206 14.23 -1.97 -19.42
C PRO A 206 12.86 -2.63 -19.20
N GLU A 207 12.72 -3.39 -18.11
CA GLU A 207 11.48 -4.12 -17.78
C GLU A 207 10.58 -3.36 -16.79
N LEU A 208 10.77 -2.05 -16.59
CA LEU A 208 10.04 -1.28 -15.56
C LEU A 208 8.51 -1.48 -15.64
N SER A 209 7.91 -1.29 -16.82
CA SER A 209 6.45 -1.48 -16.99
C SER A 209 6.02 -2.93 -16.74
N GLY A 210 6.86 -3.91 -17.07
CA GLY A 210 6.59 -5.33 -16.80
C GLY A 210 6.59 -5.62 -15.29
N ILE A 211 7.55 -5.05 -14.56
CA ILE A 211 7.68 -5.17 -13.09
C ILE A 211 6.48 -4.51 -12.40
N ILE A 212 6.12 -3.29 -12.80
CA ILE A 212 4.94 -2.58 -12.26
C ILE A 212 3.69 -3.42 -12.47
N ARG A 213 3.46 -3.93 -13.69
CA ARG A 213 2.29 -4.73 -14.03
C ARG A 213 2.21 -6.02 -13.23
N TYR A 214 3.34 -6.69 -13.05
CA TYR A 214 3.38 -7.91 -12.25
C TYR A 214 3.08 -7.64 -10.77
N ALA A 215 3.70 -6.59 -10.20
CA ALA A 215 3.43 -6.19 -8.82
C ALA A 215 1.95 -5.84 -8.60
N ASP A 216 1.36 -5.08 -9.52
CA ASP A 216 -0.05 -4.70 -9.47
C ASP A 216 -0.98 -5.94 -9.54
N GLN A 217 -0.67 -6.91 -10.41
CA GLN A 217 -1.40 -8.19 -10.52
C GLN A 217 -1.31 -9.04 -9.25
N ARG A 218 -0.21 -8.93 -8.48
CA ARG A 218 -0.09 -9.55 -7.15
C ARG A 218 -0.83 -8.78 -6.06
N GLY A 219 -1.48 -7.67 -6.41
CA GLY A 219 -2.26 -6.85 -5.50
C GLY A 219 -1.43 -5.82 -4.73
N LEU A 220 -0.14 -5.67 -5.02
CA LEU A 220 0.72 -4.70 -4.33
C LEU A 220 0.38 -3.28 -4.76
N ILE A 221 0.39 -2.33 -3.84
CA ILE A 221 0.46 -0.91 -4.21
C ILE A 221 1.88 -0.63 -4.69
N VAL A 222 2.01 -0.03 -5.86
CA VAL A 222 3.28 0.26 -6.51
C VAL A 222 3.49 1.77 -6.52
N GLY A 223 4.48 2.23 -5.76
CA GLY A 223 5.01 3.58 -5.88
C GLY A 223 6.37 3.60 -6.58
N MET A 224 6.80 4.76 -7.04
CA MET A 224 8.14 4.93 -7.63
C MET A 224 8.79 6.24 -7.19
N ASN A 225 10.06 6.17 -6.79
CA ASN A 225 10.90 7.35 -6.56
C ASN A 225 11.79 7.56 -7.79
N THR A 226 11.73 8.73 -8.41
CA THR A 226 12.43 9.03 -9.67
C THR A 226 12.93 10.47 -9.69
N ASN A 227 13.96 10.75 -10.47
CA ASN A 227 14.33 12.12 -10.85
C ASN A 227 13.38 12.73 -11.89
N GLY A 228 12.46 11.95 -12.45
CA GLY A 228 11.38 12.42 -13.33
C GLY A 228 11.79 12.76 -14.75
N ARG A 229 13.07 12.74 -15.10
CA ARG A 229 13.56 13.21 -16.40
C ARG A 229 13.05 12.37 -17.57
N MET A 230 13.02 11.05 -17.41
CA MET A 230 12.46 10.14 -18.43
C MET A 230 10.94 10.31 -18.57
N LEU A 231 10.25 10.80 -17.54
CA LEU A 231 8.81 11.05 -17.59
C LEU A 231 8.44 12.27 -18.44
N ALA A 232 9.42 13.08 -18.87
CA ALA A 232 9.20 14.10 -19.90
C ALA A 232 8.68 13.49 -21.22
N ARG A 233 9.02 12.21 -21.46
CA ARG A 233 8.51 11.41 -22.56
C ARG A 233 7.13 10.85 -22.21
N LYS A 234 6.08 11.40 -22.82
CA LYS A 234 4.68 11.03 -22.54
C LYS A 234 4.38 9.55 -22.73
N ASP A 235 5.03 8.90 -23.70
CA ASP A 235 4.90 7.46 -23.96
C ASP A 235 5.35 6.62 -22.77
N ILE A 236 6.47 6.97 -22.12
CA ILE A 236 6.94 6.28 -20.91
C ILE A 236 5.95 6.47 -19.78
N THR A 237 5.56 7.72 -19.52
CA THR A 237 4.68 8.06 -18.39
C THR A 237 3.32 7.38 -18.52
N GLN A 238 2.76 7.34 -19.73
CA GLN A 238 1.53 6.60 -20.00
C GLN A 238 1.74 5.10 -19.81
N ALA A 239 2.83 4.53 -20.32
CA ALA A 239 3.09 3.08 -20.21
C ALA A 239 3.24 2.59 -18.76
N ILE A 240 3.81 3.38 -17.85
CA ILE A 240 3.90 3.02 -16.42
C ILE A 240 2.57 3.25 -15.69
N ALA A 241 1.78 4.26 -16.06
CA ALA A 241 0.44 4.45 -15.54
C ALA A 241 -0.48 3.29 -15.94
N ASP A 242 -0.48 2.91 -17.23
CA ASP A 242 -1.23 1.77 -17.78
C ASP A 242 -0.73 0.41 -17.25
N ALA A 243 0.48 0.37 -16.70
CA ALA A 243 1.00 -0.79 -16.01
C ALA A 243 0.45 -0.96 -14.60
N GLY A 244 -0.19 0.07 -14.02
CA GLY A 244 -0.74 0.03 -12.66
C GLY A 244 0.13 0.74 -11.62
N LEU A 245 1.01 1.67 -12.03
CA LEU A 245 1.71 2.51 -11.07
C LEU A 245 0.69 3.39 -10.31
N ASN A 246 0.69 3.33 -8.98
CA ASN A 246 -0.29 4.05 -8.17
C ASN A 246 0.15 5.48 -7.85
N HIS A 247 1.43 5.66 -7.51
CA HIS A 247 1.98 6.97 -7.19
C HIS A 247 3.44 7.11 -7.59
N VAL A 248 3.87 8.37 -7.74
CA VAL A 248 5.25 8.72 -8.06
C VAL A 248 5.72 9.88 -7.19
N GLN A 249 6.91 9.73 -6.61
CA GLN A 249 7.64 10.80 -5.95
C GLN A 249 8.75 11.28 -6.87
N ILE A 250 8.63 12.51 -7.37
CA ILE A 250 9.60 13.10 -8.29
C ILE A 250 10.53 14.04 -7.53
N THR A 251 11.84 13.82 -7.61
CA THR A 251 12.82 14.71 -6.97
C THR A 251 12.96 16.01 -7.75
N LEU A 252 12.59 17.13 -7.12
CA LEU A 252 12.78 18.49 -7.63
C LEU A 252 13.59 19.27 -6.61
N GLU A 253 14.84 19.60 -6.94
CA GLU A 253 15.78 20.21 -5.98
C GLU A 253 15.61 21.73 -5.81
N SER A 254 15.02 22.43 -6.77
CA SER A 254 14.77 23.87 -6.69
C SER A 254 13.78 24.29 -7.76
N TRP A 255 13.08 25.41 -7.55
CA TRP A 255 12.34 26.11 -8.61
C TRP A 255 13.27 26.82 -9.62
N ASP A 256 14.51 27.15 -9.21
CA ASP A 256 15.52 27.75 -10.07
C ASP A 256 16.20 26.64 -10.89
N ALA A 257 16.06 26.74 -12.21
CA ALA A 257 16.58 25.74 -13.14
C ALA A 257 18.11 25.56 -13.02
N GLY A 258 18.85 26.66 -12.82
CA GLY A 258 20.29 26.62 -12.68
C GLY A 258 20.72 25.96 -11.37
N VAL A 259 20.01 26.24 -10.26
CA VAL A 259 20.26 25.57 -8.97
C VAL A 259 19.96 24.09 -9.06
N HIS A 260 18.80 23.71 -9.62
CA HIS A 260 18.42 22.32 -9.82
C HIS A 260 19.47 21.55 -10.64
N ASP A 261 19.80 22.03 -11.84
CA ASP A 261 20.73 21.37 -12.76
C ASP A 261 22.14 21.22 -12.16
N ARG A 262 22.60 22.22 -11.40
CA ARG A 262 23.88 22.14 -10.66
C ARG A 262 23.83 21.09 -9.55
N MET A 263 22.75 21.05 -8.76
CA MET A 263 22.61 20.09 -7.67
C MET A 263 22.58 18.65 -8.17
N VAL A 264 21.94 18.39 -9.31
CA VAL A 264 21.87 17.03 -9.89
C VAL A 264 23.00 16.72 -10.87
N ASN A 265 23.88 17.70 -11.11
CA ASN A 265 24.98 17.65 -12.07
C ASN A 265 24.56 17.16 -13.46
N ALA A 266 23.43 17.68 -13.96
CA ALA A 266 22.87 17.31 -15.26
C ALA A 266 22.19 18.53 -15.93
N PRO A 267 22.83 19.14 -16.94
CA PRO A 267 22.23 20.25 -17.68
C PRO A 267 20.90 19.86 -18.36
N GLY A 268 19.90 20.72 -18.24
CA GLY A 268 18.56 20.52 -18.78
C GLY A 268 17.66 19.61 -17.93
N ALA A 269 18.14 19.11 -16.79
CA ALA A 269 17.38 18.22 -15.92
C ALA A 269 16.10 18.89 -15.42
N PHE A 270 16.15 20.16 -14.99
CA PHE A 270 14.98 20.89 -14.50
C PHE A 270 13.82 20.87 -15.50
N SER A 271 14.10 21.21 -16.76
CA SER A 271 13.08 21.25 -17.80
C SER A 271 12.44 19.88 -18.03
N GLN A 272 13.26 18.82 -18.03
CA GLN A 272 12.79 17.44 -18.16
C GLN A 272 11.97 17.00 -16.94
N THR A 273 12.44 17.29 -15.73
CA THR A 273 11.76 16.95 -14.47
C THR A 273 10.41 17.64 -14.36
N VAL A 274 10.32 18.95 -14.67
CA VAL A 274 9.04 19.70 -14.65
C VAL A 274 8.08 19.17 -15.71
N ALA A 275 8.56 18.82 -16.91
CA ALA A 275 7.73 18.16 -17.92
C ALA A 275 7.25 16.79 -17.44
N GLY A 276 8.11 16.03 -16.75
CA GLY A 276 7.77 14.75 -16.12
C GLY A 276 6.68 14.87 -15.06
N ILE A 277 6.77 15.85 -14.17
CA ILE A 277 5.74 16.16 -13.17
C ILE A 277 4.40 16.42 -13.86
N LYS A 278 4.37 17.30 -14.86
CA LYS A 278 3.14 17.64 -15.58
C LYS A 278 2.53 16.43 -16.28
N ASN A 279 3.36 15.58 -16.89
CA ASN A 279 2.88 14.35 -17.53
C ASN A 279 2.33 13.35 -16.51
N ALA A 280 2.98 13.18 -15.35
CA ALA A 280 2.52 12.28 -14.31
C ALA A 280 1.13 12.69 -13.76
N VAL A 281 0.97 13.98 -13.47
CA VAL A 281 -0.33 14.56 -13.07
C VAL A 281 -1.38 14.35 -14.16
N ALA A 282 -1.04 14.63 -15.43
CA ALA A 282 -1.97 14.46 -16.55
C ALA A 282 -2.39 13.01 -16.80
N CYS A 283 -1.53 12.03 -16.47
CA CYS A 283 -1.86 10.60 -16.53
C CYS A 283 -2.68 10.12 -15.32
N GLY A 284 -3.02 10.99 -14.37
CA GLY A 284 -3.80 10.64 -13.17
C GLY A 284 -3.00 9.90 -12.11
N LEU A 285 -1.66 9.91 -12.18
CA LEU A 285 -0.82 9.36 -11.12
C LEU A 285 -0.89 10.26 -9.88
N HIS A 286 -1.05 9.67 -8.70
CA HIS A 286 -0.85 10.42 -7.46
C HIS A 286 0.62 10.85 -7.39
N THR A 287 0.85 12.14 -7.60
CA THR A 287 2.18 12.68 -7.79
C THR A 287 2.53 13.52 -6.58
N ILE A 288 3.72 13.29 -6.01
CA ILE A 288 4.31 14.10 -4.95
C ILE A 288 5.74 14.46 -5.35
N THR A 289 6.30 15.49 -4.72
CA THR A 289 7.71 15.86 -4.93
C THR A 289 8.51 15.73 -3.65
N ASN A 290 9.81 15.47 -3.81
CA ASN A 290 10.78 15.57 -2.73
C ASN A 290 11.88 16.56 -3.12
N THR A 291 12.37 17.32 -2.13
CA THR A 291 13.42 18.31 -2.31
C THR A 291 14.49 18.09 -1.24
N THR A 292 15.72 17.84 -1.66
CA THR A 292 16.84 17.68 -0.72
C THR A 292 17.33 19.07 -0.33
N ILE A 293 17.13 19.45 0.93
CA ILE A 293 17.58 20.77 1.41
C ILE A 293 19.09 20.73 1.67
N THR A 294 19.80 21.64 1.01
CA THR A 294 21.25 21.84 1.14
C THR A 294 21.57 23.33 1.22
N ARG A 295 22.84 23.68 1.47
CA ARG A 295 23.29 25.09 1.43
C ARG A 295 23.02 25.77 0.07
N GLN A 296 22.85 25.01 -1.00
CA GLN A 296 22.63 25.55 -2.34
C GLN A 296 21.20 26.08 -2.56
N ASN A 297 20.20 25.50 -1.89
CA ASN A 297 18.77 25.81 -2.13
C ASN A 297 18.00 26.21 -0.86
N GLN A 298 18.56 26.06 0.35
CA GLN A 298 17.87 26.33 1.62
C GLN A 298 17.24 27.74 1.71
N HIS A 299 17.79 28.73 1.00
CA HIS A 299 17.32 30.11 1.02
C HIS A 299 16.07 30.34 0.14
N GLN A 300 15.69 29.37 -0.67
CA GLN A 300 14.61 29.44 -1.67
C GLN A 300 13.58 28.30 -1.50
N VAL A 301 13.49 27.74 -0.29
CA VAL A 301 12.59 26.60 -0.02
C VAL A 301 11.14 27.00 -0.18
N VAL A 302 10.76 28.18 0.33
CA VAL A 302 9.39 28.71 0.20
C VAL A 302 9.02 28.90 -1.28
N ASP A 303 9.91 29.51 -2.07
CA ASP A 303 9.69 29.67 -3.50
C ASP A 303 9.56 28.33 -4.23
N THR A 304 10.29 27.30 -3.78
CA THR A 304 10.18 25.94 -4.32
C THR A 304 8.84 25.32 -4.01
N ILE A 305 8.29 25.53 -2.81
CA ILE A 305 6.95 25.08 -2.42
C ILE A 305 5.88 25.78 -3.28
N ASP A 306 5.95 27.11 -3.41
CA ASP A 306 5.01 27.89 -4.22
C ASP A 306 5.04 27.44 -5.69
N PHE A 307 6.24 27.17 -6.22
CA PHE A 307 6.41 26.65 -7.56
C PHE A 307 5.79 25.26 -7.72
N VAL A 308 6.05 24.32 -6.80
CA VAL A 308 5.45 22.98 -6.82
C VAL A 308 3.92 23.05 -6.79
N HIS A 309 3.35 23.89 -5.93
CA HIS A 309 1.91 24.13 -5.88
C HIS A 309 1.37 24.67 -7.22
N SER A 310 2.10 25.59 -7.87
CA SER A 310 1.73 26.10 -9.20
C SER A 310 1.71 25.03 -10.31
N LEU A 311 2.34 23.88 -10.10
CA LEU A 311 2.32 22.74 -11.02
C LEU A 311 1.07 21.85 -10.87
N GLY A 312 0.16 22.18 -9.94
CA GLY A 312 -1.06 21.41 -9.68
C GLY A 312 -0.87 20.25 -8.70
N LEU A 313 0.16 20.34 -7.85
CA LEU A 313 0.41 19.41 -6.75
C LEU A 313 -0.12 20.01 -5.45
N ASN A 314 -0.84 19.21 -4.67
CA ASN A 314 -1.41 19.62 -3.38
C ASN A 314 -0.46 19.31 -2.21
#